data_AF-A0A1H8N2W3-F1
#
_entry.id   AF-A0A1H8N2W3-F1
#
_cell.length_a   1.000
_cell.length_b   1.000
_cell.length_c   1.000
_cell.angle_alpha   90.00
_cell.angle_beta   90.00
_cell.angle_gamma   90.00
#
_symmetry.space_group_name_H-M   'P 1'
#
loop_
_entity.id
_entity.type
_entity.pdbx_description
1 polymer ?
#
loop_
_entity_poly.entity_id
_entity_poly.type
_entity_poly.pdbx_seq_one_letter_code
_entity_poly.pdbx_strand_id
1 'polypeptide(L)' 'MLIQLHKQATTTPKVRAAIQSSNEAASVLAERFGTTEQTVYKWRPRDSVQDRSHTPHRLQTTLTPA' A
#
# COMPACT_ATOMS: atom_id res chain seq x y z
N MET A 1 5.85 -1.22 14.95
CA MET A 1 4.95 -0.44 14.05
C MET A 1 3.54 -0.92 14.29
N LEU A 2 2.59 -0.04 14.65
CA LEU A 2 1.19 -0.44 14.80
C LEU A 2 0.57 -0.51 13.40
N ILE A 3 0.26 -1.71 12.92
CA ILE A 3 -0.38 -1.89 11.61
C ILE A 3 -1.86 -2.13 11.85
N GLN A 4 -2.71 -1.19 11.45
CA GLN A 4 -4.16 -1.37 11.46
C GLN A 4 -4.58 -2.05 10.16
N LEU A 5 -4.63 -3.38 10.18
CA LEU A 5 -5.03 -4.16 9.02
C LEU A 5 -6.52 -4.50 9.07
N HIS A 6 -7.26 -4.15 8.02
CA HIS A 6 -8.63 -4.62 7.86
C HIS A 6 -8.64 -6.14 7.59
N LYS A 7 -9.56 -6.87 8.24
CA LYS A 7 -9.62 -8.34 8.18
C LYS A 7 -9.72 -8.92 6.77
N GLN A 8 -10.33 -8.17 5.84
CA GLN A 8 -10.54 -8.58 4.44
C GLN A 8 -9.60 -7.87 3.46
N ALA A 9 -8.59 -7.14 3.94
CA ALA A 9 -7.65 -6.48 3.03
C ALA A 9 -6.71 -7.50 2.37
N THR A 10 -6.80 -7.63 1.06
CA THR A 10 -5.91 -8.49 0.27
C THR A 10 -4.52 -7.87 0.09
N THR A 11 -4.44 -6.56 -0.16
CA THR A 11 -3.19 -5.83 -0.44
C THR A 11 -2.49 -5.34 0.83
N THR A 12 -2.14 -6.28 1.69
CA THR A 12 -1.45 -6.01 2.97
C THR A 12 -0.01 -5.51 2.76
N PRO A 13 0.62 -4.86 3.76
CA PRO A 13 2.04 -4.49 3.68
C PRO A 13 2.97 -5.66 3.36
N LYS A 14 2.63 -6.87 3.85
CA LYS A 14 3.37 -8.11 3.55
C LYS A 14 3.31 -8.45 2.06
N VAL A 15 2.11 -8.39 1.46
CA VAL A 15 1.92 -8.67 0.02
C VAL A 15 2.62 -7.61 -0.84
N ARG A 16 2.53 -6.33 -0.46
CA ARG A 16 3.22 -5.24 -1.16
C ARG A 16 4.74 -5.42 -1.13
N ALA A 17 5.30 -5.80 0.01
CA ALA A 17 6.73 -6.10 0.13
C ALA A 17 7.16 -7.27 -0.76
N ALA A 18 6.36 -8.35 -0.80
CA ALA A 18 6.63 -9.49 -1.66
C ALA A 18 6.55 -9.15 -3.16
N ILE A 19 5.65 -8.24 -3.54
CA ILE A 19 5.57 -7.71 -4.91
C ILE A 19 6.83 -6.90 -5.27
N GLN A 20 7.32 -6.07 -4.34
CA GLN A 20 8.52 -5.24 -4.57
C GLN A 20 9.81 -6.07 -4.66
N SER A 21 9.90 -7.16 -3.88
CA SER A 21 11.11 -7.99 -3.86
C SER A 21 11.18 -9.03 -4.98
N SER A 22 10.12 -9.22 -5.77
CA SER A 22 10.06 -10.25 -6.81
C SER A 22 10.24 -9.66 -8.20
N ASN A 23 10.99 -10.38 -9.05
CA ASN A 23 11.12 -10.11 -10.48
C ASN A 23 10.19 -10.97 -11.35
N GLU A 24 9.30 -11.75 -10.74
CA GLU A 24 8.32 -12.57 -11.46
C GLU A 24 7.33 -11.70 -12.26
N ALA A 25 6.71 -12.30 -13.27
CA ALA A 25 5.69 -11.65 -14.08
C ALA A 25 4.48 -11.20 -13.23
N ALA A 26 3.82 -10.13 -13.64
CA ALA A 26 2.69 -9.58 -12.90
C ALA A 26 1.52 -10.56 -12.79
N SER A 27 1.27 -11.36 -13.83
CA SER A 27 0.24 -12.41 -13.86
C SER A 27 0.45 -13.45 -12.76
N VAL A 28 1.69 -13.95 -12.60
CA VAL A 28 2.05 -14.95 -11.58
C VAL A 28 1.83 -14.40 -10.17
N LEU A 29 2.24 -13.15 -9.92
CA LEU A 29 2.06 -12.52 -8.60
C LEU A 29 0.59 -12.18 -8.33
N ALA A 30 -0.17 -11.79 -9.35
CA ALA A 30 -1.59 -11.51 -9.26
C ALA A 30 -2.37 -12.77 -8.85
N GLU A 31 -2.12 -13.88 -9.52
CA GLU A 31 -2.71 -15.18 -9.19
C GLU A 31 -2.31 -15.64 -7.77
N ARG A 32 -1.01 -15.63 -7.45
CA ARG A 32 -0.48 -16.08 -6.15
C ARG A 32 -1.10 -15.33 -4.96
N PHE A 33 -1.27 -14.02 -5.09
CA PHE A 33 -1.77 -13.17 -4.00
C PHE A 33 -3.26 -12.84 -4.10
N GLY A 34 -3.99 -13.41 -5.05
CA GLY A 34 -5.41 -13.11 -5.26
C GLY A 34 -5.66 -11.63 -5.55
N THR A 35 -4.76 -10.98 -6.28
CA THR A 35 -4.84 -9.57 -6.65
C THR A 35 -4.91 -9.40 -8.17
N THR A 36 -4.92 -8.16 -8.64
CA THR A 36 -4.90 -7.84 -10.07
C THR A 36 -3.49 -7.49 -10.54
N GLU A 37 -3.17 -7.74 -11.80
CA GLU A 37 -1.88 -7.33 -12.37
C GLU A 37 -1.64 -5.82 -12.23
N GLN A 38 -2.70 -5.01 -12.40
CA GLN A 38 -2.64 -3.55 -12.17
C GLN A 38 -2.16 -3.21 -10.76
N THR A 39 -2.56 -3.99 -9.76
CA THR A 39 -2.08 -3.82 -8.38
C THR A 39 -0.59 -4.12 -8.29
N VAL A 40 -0.12 -5.18 -8.95
CA VAL A 40 1.30 -5.53 -8.99
C VAL A 40 2.12 -4.42 -9.65
N TYR A 41 1.70 -3.95 -10.84
CA TYR A 41 2.37 -2.85 -11.54
C TYR A 41 2.37 -1.55 -10.73
N LYS A 42 1.30 -1.28 -9.97
CA LYS A 42 1.21 -0.10 -9.10
C LYS A 42 2.16 -0.17 -7.91
N TRP A 43 2.35 -1.34 -7.30
CA TRP A 43 3.13 -1.47 -6.06
C TRP A 43 4.61 -1.73 -6.27
N ARG A 44 4.99 -2.38 -7.38
CA ARG A 44 6.38 -2.69 -7.70
C ARG A 44 7.32 -1.46 -7.71
N PRO A 45 6.99 -0.31 -8.33
CA PRO A 45 7.89 0.84 -8.40
C PRO A 45 7.77 1.80 -7.20
N ARG A 46 6.96 1.48 -6.17
CA ARG A 46 6.76 2.41 -5.04
C ARG A 46 7.93 2.38 -4.06
N ASP A 47 8.24 3.53 -3.48
CA ASP A 47 9.34 3.65 -2.50
C ASP A 47 9.00 3.08 -1.11
N SER A 48 7.72 2.84 -0.82
CA SER A 48 7.27 2.35 0.48
C SER A 48 6.07 1.40 0.36
N VAL A 49 6.04 0.42 1.25
CA VAL A 49 4.95 -0.57 1.41
C VAL A 49 3.88 -0.11 2.41
N GLN A 50 4.22 0.85 3.27
CA GLN A 50 3.37 1.33 4.34
C GLN A 50 2.42 2.41 3.83
N ASP A 51 1.23 2.48 4.43
CA ASP A 51 0.31 3.57 4.13
C ASP A 51 0.89 4.89 4.67
N ARG A 52 0.83 5.92 3.82
CA ARG A 52 1.22 7.27 4.23
C ARG A 52 0.13 7.86 5.13
N SER A 53 0.48 8.91 5.86
CA SER A 53 -0.51 9.61 6.66
C SER A 53 -1.68 10.07 5.78
N HIS A 54 -2.89 9.83 6.27
CA HIS A 54 -4.11 10.39 5.71
C HIS A 54 -4.32 11.84 6.18
N THR A 55 -3.50 12.32 7.13
CA THR A 55 -3.57 13.70 7.60
C THR A 55 -2.99 14.64 6.54
N PRO A 56 -3.68 15.74 6.22
CA PRO A 56 -3.16 16.74 5.29
C PRO A 56 -1.91 17.40 5.88
N HIS A 57 -0.88 17.58 5.06
CA HIS A 57 0.36 18.25 5.49
C HIS A 57 0.15 19.76 5.72
N ARG A 58 -0.83 20.35 5.04
CA ARG A 58 -1.23 21.75 5.21
C ARG A 58 -2.73 21.81 5.47
N LEU A 59 -3.11 22.25 6.66
CA LEU A 59 -4.50 22.52 6.99
C LEU A 59 -4.97 23.76 6.23
N GLN A 60 -6.14 23.67 5.59
CA GLN A 60 -6.78 24.79 4.88
C GLN A 60 -7.54 25.74 5.83
N THR A 61 -7.42 25.53 7.14
CA THR A 61 -8.06 26.36 8.16
C THR A 61 -7.02 26.81 9.18
N THR A 62 -7.08 28.07 9.58
CA THR A 62 -6.31 28.60 10.70
C THR A 62 -7.08 28.24 11.95
N LEU A 63 -6.59 27.26 12.72
CA LEU A 63 -7.19 26.94 14.01
C LEU A 63 -6.89 28.10 14.96
N THR A 64 -7.92 28.86 15.35
CA THR A 64 -7.80 29.85 16.42
C THR A 64 -7.55 29.11 17.73
N PRO A 65 -6.51 29.46 18.51
CA PRO A 65 -6.32 28.86 19.83
C PRO A 65 -7.52 29.17 20.74
N ALA A 66 -7.84 28.21 21.60
CA ALA A 66 -8.92 28.31 22.60
C ALA A 66 -8.59 29.31 23.71
#